data_AF-X1KAU7-F1
#
_entry.id   AF-X1KAU7-F1
#
_cell.length_a   1.000
_cell.length_b   1.000
_cell.length_c   1.000
_cell.angle_alpha   90.00
_cell.angle_beta   90.00
_cell.angle_gamma   90.00
#
_symmetry.space_group_name_H-M   'P 1'
#
loop_
_entity.id
_entity.type
_entity.pdbx_description
1 polymer ?
#
loop_
_entity_poly.entity_id
_entity_poly.type
_entity_poly.pdbx_seq_one_letter_code
_entity_poly.pdbx_strand_id
1 'polypeptide(L)'
;DSVKKVQFTPTDDVTDADLLQQVTTYYTQKESESIASVKQFSNMFKEKADAYMFGSSNGYLSSLNSLPYLQVPKVQELLADNYSTSTINFADGQIEMKGDSYLNATVSALLKKYAGPTINTSLIENYPSQHVNGFMLFAFNPQIFTGLLKEMGVEPIADSYLDKMGFTTSDVFKCFKGDIAVTVSDANFAKDSLVNGKKQPAAQFLFDATIGDKPSLDKIMSKVVESGFVVKEGNVYKGGEFIKTLGMFVQIDDKHFV
;
A
#
# COMPACT_ATOMS: atom_id res chain seq x y z
N ASP A 1 5.05 -43.19 10.56
CA ASP A 1 3.88 -42.41 11.00
C ASP A 1 4.00 -41.94 12.44
N SER A 2 4.32 -40.65 12.62
CA SER A 2 4.08 -39.95 13.88
C SER A 2 4.19 -38.46 13.63
N VAL A 3 3.11 -37.86 13.13
CA VAL A 3 2.96 -36.41 13.06
C VAL A 3 2.85 -35.90 14.50
N LYS A 4 3.82 -35.10 14.93
CA LYS A 4 3.76 -34.37 16.21
C LYS A 4 2.57 -33.40 16.14
N LYS A 5 1.60 -33.57 17.04
CA LYS A 5 0.55 -32.57 17.27
C LYS A 5 1.23 -31.26 17.65
N VAL A 6 0.99 -30.22 16.87
CA VAL A 6 1.31 -28.84 17.28
C VAL A 6 0.35 -28.52 18.43
N GLN A 7 0.86 -28.56 19.66
CA GLN A 7 0.14 -28.01 20.80
C GLN A 7 0.29 -26.50 20.75
N PHE A 8 -0.83 -25.79 20.66
CA PHE A 8 -0.89 -24.39 21.05
C PHE A 8 -0.72 -24.35 22.57
N THR A 9 0.43 -23.90 23.04
CA THR A 9 0.62 -23.59 24.46
C THR A 9 0.00 -22.20 24.70
N PRO A 10 -1.10 -22.07 25.47
CA PRO A 10 -1.57 -20.76 25.91
C PRO A 10 -0.45 -20.09 26.69
N THR A 11 -0.28 -18.79 26.51
CA THR A 11 0.61 -17.97 27.36
C THR A 11 0.25 -18.19 28.83
N ASP A 12 1.25 -18.36 29.69
CA ASP A 12 1.23 -19.05 30.99
C ASP A 12 0.26 -18.53 32.11
N ASP A 13 -0.70 -17.65 31.81
CA ASP A 13 -1.62 -17.04 32.79
C ASP A 13 -3.13 -17.26 32.49
N VAL A 14 -3.51 -18.11 31.54
CA VAL A 14 -4.92 -18.37 31.21
C VAL A 14 -5.40 -19.67 31.86
N THR A 15 -6.41 -19.61 32.73
CA THR A 15 -6.94 -20.81 33.41
C THR A 15 -7.95 -21.57 32.54
N ASP A 16 -8.18 -22.85 32.86
CA ASP A 16 -9.25 -23.64 32.23
C ASP A 16 -10.64 -22.98 32.37
N ALA A 17 -10.85 -22.25 33.48
CA ALA A 17 -12.08 -21.50 33.71
C ALA A 17 -12.22 -20.31 32.73
N ASP A 18 -11.12 -19.61 32.46
CA ASP A 18 -11.09 -18.50 31.49
C ASP A 18 -11.34 -18.99 30.06
N LEU A 19 -10.76 -20.14 29.69
CA LEU A 19 -10.99 -20.78 28.40
C LEU A 19 -12.45 -21.23 28.25
N LEU A 20 -13.01 -21.87 29.29
CA LEU A 20 -14.41 -22.30 29.28
C LEU A 20 -15.37 -21.11 29.17
N GLN A 21 -15.05 -19.99 29.84
CA GLN A 21 -15.82 -18.77 29.74
C GLN A 21 -15.76 -18.19 28.31
N GLN A 22 -14.57 -18.10 27.70
CA GLN A 22 -14.43 -17.60 26.32
C GLN A 22 -15.20 -18.47 25.31
N VAL A 23 -15.06 -19.80 25.40
CA VAL A 23 -15.80 -20.73 24.56
C VAL A 23 -17.29 -20.54 24.75
N THR A 24 -17.77 -20.49 25.99
CA THR A 24 -19.19 -20.26 26.28
C THR A 24 -19.66 -18.95 25.64
N THR A 25 -18.92 -17.85 25.81
CA THR A 25 -19.22 -16.57 25.17
C THR A 25 -19.35 -16.70 23.66
N TYR A 26 -18.41 -17.35 22.97
CA TYR A 26 -18.48 -17.51 21.50
C TYR A 26 -19.66 -18.36 21.03
N TYR A 27 -20.01 -19.43 21.75
CA TYR A 27 -21.10 -20.32 21.36
C TYR A 27 -22.49 -19.81 21.78
N THR A 28 -22.58 -18.87 22.73
CA THR A 28 -23.86 -18.30 23.18
C THR A 28 -24.09 -16.86 22.71
N GLN A 29 -23.18 -16.30 21.92
CA GLN A 29 -23.25 -14.93 21.44
C GLN A 29 -24.52 -14.72 20.59
N LYS A 30 -25.22 -13.61 20.80
CA LYS A 30 -26.34 -13.24 19.92
C LYS A 30 -25.81 -12.84 18.55
N GLU A 31 -26.62 -12.98 17.51
CA GLU A 31 -26.23 -12.57 16.15
C GLU A 31 -25.73 -11.12 16.12
N SER A 32 -26.42 -10.20 16.82
CA SER A 32 -26.08 -8.78 16.96
C SER A 32 -24.72 -8.50 17.59
N GLU A 33 -24.16 -9.46 18.31
CA GLU A 33 -22.87 -9.37 18.99
C GLU A 33 -21.76 -10.09 18.18
N SER A 34 -22.14 -10.81 17.12
CA SER A 34 -21.24 -11.61 16.29
C SER A 34 -20.96 -10.95 14.94
N ILE A 35 -19.95 -11.46 14.22
CA ILE A 35 -19.64 -11.04 12.84
C ILE A 35 -20.79 -11.27 11.85
N ALA A 36 -21.76 -12.14 12.18
CA ALA A 36 -22.91 -12.41 11.32
C ALA A 36 -23.83 -11.19 11.17
N SER A 37 -23.83 -10.27 12.16
CA SER A 37 -24.57 -9.01 12.08
C SER A 37 -24.05 -8.05 10.99
N VAL A 38 -22.81 -8.23 10.53
CA VAL A 38 -22.23 -7.43 9.46
C VAL A 38 -22.71 -8.00 8.12
N LYS A 39 -23.73 -7.36 7.55
CA LYS A 39 -24.40 -7.79 6.31
C LYS A 39 -23.43 -8.07 5.16
N GLN A 40 -22.36 -7.29 5.04
CA GLN A 40 -21.32 -7.44 4.02
C GLN A 40 -20.63 -8.81 4.14
N PHE A 41 -20.32 -9.23 5.36
CA PHE A 41 -19.66 -10.52 5.62
C PHE A 41 -20.61 -11.69 5.38
N SER A 42 -21.86 -11.60 5.83
CA SER A 42 -22.83 -12.68 5.56
C SER A 42 -23.18 -12.79 4.07
N ASN A 43 -23.15 -11.68 3.32
CA ASN A 43 -23.39 -11.69 1.88
C ASN A 43 -22.32 -12.44 1.08
N MET A 44 -21.04 -12.45 1.51
CA MET A 44 -19.98 -13.10 0.73
C MET A 44 -20.20 -14.61 0.55
N PHE A 45 -20.86 -15.25 1.52
CA PHE A 45 -21.19 -16.68 1.48
C PHE A 45 -22.30 -17.03 0.48
N LYS A 46 -22.93 -16.05 -0.16
CA LYS A 46 -23.89 -16.29 -1.25
C LYS A 46 -23.19 -16.69 -2.55
N GLU A 47 -21.91 -16.30 -2.69
CA GLU A 47 -21.07 -16.75 -3.79
C GLU A 47 -20.33 -18.02 -3.35
N LYS A 48 -20.35 -19.07 -4.17
CA LYS A 48 -19.60 -20.29 -3.87
C LYS A 48 -18.11 -20.03 -4.11
N ALA A 49 -17.29 -20.28 -3.10
CA ALA A 49 -15.84 -20.21 -3.19
C ALA A 49 -15.14 -21.30 -2.36
N ASP A 50 -13.86 -21.55 -2.66
CA ASP A 50 -13.02 -22.50 -1.92
C ASP A 50 -12.52 -21.94 -0.59
N ALA A 51 -12.27 -20.63 -0.53
CA ALA A 51 -12.00 -19.93 0.71
C ALA A 51 -12.62 -18.52 0.72
N TYR A 52 -12.87 -18.03 1.93
CA TYR A 52 -13.42 -16.69 2.18
C TYR A 52 -12.50 -15.94 3.13
N MET A 53 -12.28 -14.67 2.85
CA MET A 53 -11.56 -13.75 3.71
C MET A 53 -12.43 -12.54 3.97
N PHE A 54 -12.33 -11.98 5.17
CA PHE A 54 -12.98 -10.73 5.51
C PHE A 54 -12.07 -9.91 6.41
N GLY A 55 -12.23 -8.60 6.35
CA GLY A 55 -11.46 -7.66 7.16
C GLY A 55 -12.32 -6.48 7.57
N SER A 56 -12.02 -5.93 8.74
CA SER A 56 -12.54 -4.65 9.18
C SER A 56 -11.39 -3.77 9.64
N SER A 57 -11.45 -2.49 9.30
CA SER A 57 -10.53 -1.49 9.81
C SER A 57 -10.76 -1.14 11.29
N ASN A 58 -11.92 -1.51 11.85
CA ASN A 58 -12.28 -1.22 13.24
C ASN A 58 -11.31 -1.85 14.26
N GLY A 59 -10.74 -3.00 13.94
CA GLY A 59 -9.74 -3.67 14.79
C GLY A 59 -8.44 -2.88 14.96
N TYR A 60 -8.16 -1.92 14.07
CA TYR A 60 -6.97 -1.07 14.14
C TYR A 60 -7.20 0.23 14.94
N LEU A 61 -8.45 0.60 15.22
CA LEU A 61 -8.77 1.86 15.90
C LEU A 61 -8.21 1.92 17.32
N SER A 62 -8.24 0.79 18.06
CA SER A 62 -7.66 0.70 19.41
C SER A 62 -6.14 0.92 19.38
N SER A 63 -5.47 0.46 18.33
CA SER A 63 -4.02 0.63 18.17
C SER A 63 -3.64 2.08 17.86
N LEU A 64 -4.51 2.87 17.21
CA LEU A 64 -4.25 4.30 16.95
C LEU A 64 -4.19 5.12 18.25
N ASN A 65 -5.00 4.76 19.25
CA ASN A 65 -5.00 5.46 20.55
C ASN A 65 -3.67 5.30 21.29
N SER A 66 -2.88 4.27 20.96
CA SER A 66 -1.53 4.08 21.52
C SER A 66 -0.46 5.02 20.90
N LEU A 67 -0.77 5.72 19.80
CA LEU A 67 0.14 6.62 19.11
C LEU A 67 -0.20 8.09 19.46
N PRO A 68 0.54 8.74 20.37
CA PRO A 68 0.18 10.06 20.92
C PRO A 68 0.13 11.19 19.88
N TYR A 69 0.80 11.04 18.74
CA TYR A 69 0.84 12.04 17.66
C TYR A 69 -0.27 11.88 16.61
N LEU A 70 -1.06 10.79 16.66
CA LEU A 70 -2.10 10.46 15.68
C LEU A 70 -3.52 10.47 16.28
N GLN A 71 -3.69 11.07 17.46
CA GLN A 71 -4.98 11.23 18.13
C GLN A 71 -5.84 12.34 17.50
N VAL A 72 -5.95 12.33 16.17
CA VAL A 72 -6.82 13.26 15.43
C VAL A 72 -8.18 12.56 15.28
N PRO A 73 -9.28 13.07 15.87
CA PRO A 73 -10.60 12.42 15.82
C PRO A 73 -11.03 12.05 14.39
N LYS A 74 -10.68 12.90 13.42
CA LYS A 74 -10.98 12.69 12.00
C LYS A 74 -10.22 11.53 11.34
N VAL A 75 -9.06 11.14 11.87
CA VAL A 75 -8.36 9.92 11.41
C VAL A 75 -9.13 8.68 11.84
N GLN A 76 -9.72 8.68 13.03
CA GLN A 76 -10.60 7.59 13.46
C GLN A 76 -11.85 7.51 12.57
N GLU A 77 -12.47 8.64 12.21
CA GLU A 77 -13.61 8.66 11.29
C GLU A 77 -13.26 8.11 9.91
N LEU A 78 -12.07 8.40 9.38
CA LEU A 78 -11.60 7.83 8.11
C LEU A 78 -11.41 6.31 8.18
N LEU A 79 -10.96 5.80 9.32
CA LEU A 79 -10.64 4.39 9.52
C LEU A 79 -11.81 3.59 10.07
N ALA A 80 -12.83 4.19 10.67
CA ALA A 80 -13.98 3.46 11.20
C ALA A 80 -14.86 2.90 10.08
N ASP A 81 -15.45 1.74 10.32
CA ASP A 81 -16.52 1.14 9.53
C ASP A 81 -16.19 0.95 8.05
N ASN A 82 -14.92 0.66 7.74
CA ASN A 82 -14.53 0.11 6.45
C ASN A 82 -14.40 -1.41 6.56
N TYR A 83 -14.95 -2.10 5.57
CA TYR A 83 -14.99 -3.55 5.51
C TYR A 83 -14.45 -4.02 4.18
N SER A 84 -13.86 -5.21 4.17
CA SER A 84 -13.47 -5.90 2.95
C SER A 84 -13.93 -7.35 3.04
N THR A 85 -14.33 -7.90 1.91
CA THR A 85 -14.59 -9.33 1.74
C THR A 85 -13.84 -9.82 0.52
N SER A 86 -13.41 -11.07 0.55
CA SER A 86 -12.80 -11.69 -0.63
C SER A 86 -13.15 -13.17 -0.70
N THR A 87 -13.35 -13.65 -1.92
CA THR A 87 -13.48 -15.06 -2.26
C THR A 87 -12.23 -15.51 -2.98
N ILE A 88 -11.78 -16.73 -2.69
CA ILE A 88 -10.62 -17.36 -3.33
C ILE A 88 -11.09 -18.68 -3.95
N ASN A 89 -10.72 -18.91 -5.20
CA ASN A 89 -10.98 -20.14 -5.95
C ASN A 89 -9.66 -20.70 -6.52
N PHE A 90 -9.53 -22.01 -6.47
CA PHE A 90 -8.40 -22.74 -7.05
C PHE A 90 -8.87 -23.51 -8.28
N ALA A 91 -8.38 -23.15 -9.47
CA ALA A 91 -8.78 -23.80 -10.72
C ALA A 91 -7.57 -23.98 -11.64
N ASP A 92 -7.31 -25.21 -12.11
CA ASP A 92 -6.37 -25.55 -13.20
C ASP A 92 -5.03 -24.76 -13.21
N GLY A 93 -4.38 -24.66 -12.06
CA GLY A 93 -3.08 -23.97 -11.92
C GLY A 93 -3.18 -22.45 -11.75
N GLN A 94 -4.39 -21.91 -11.65
CA GLN A 94 -4.69 -20.52 -11.32
C GLN A 94 -5.32 -20.43 -9.92
N ILE A 95 -4.96 -19.36 -9.21
CA ILE A 95 -5.67 -18.91 -8.01
C ILE A 95 -6.38 -17.62 -8.41
N GLU A 96 -7.71 -17.61 -8.32
CA GLU A 96 -8.52 -16.42 -8.53
C GLU A 96 -8.94 -15.87 -7.17
N MET A 97 -8.69 -14.58 -6.94
CA MET A 97 -9.17 -13.85 -5.78
C MET A 97 -10.04 -12.70 -6.25
N LYS A 98 -11.29 -12.66 -5.80
CA LYS A 98 -12.21 -11.54 -6.01
C LYS A 98 -12.46 -10.86 -4.69
N GLY A 99 -12.28 -9.54 -4.63
CA GLY A 99 -12.46 -8.76 -3.40
C GLY A 99 -13.40 -7.58 -3.60
N ASP A 100 -14.24 -7.33 -2.59
CA ASP A 100 -15.11 -6.16 -2.50
C ASP A 100 -14.70 -5.33 -1.27
N SER A 101 -14.62 -4.02 -1.46
CA SER A 101 -14.35 -3.05 -0.39
C SER A 101 -15.59 -2.21 -0.14
N TYR A 102 -16.07 -2.21 1.11
CA TYR A 102 -17.21 -1.44 1.57
C TYR A 102 -16.71 -0.31 2.45
N LEU A 103 -16.61 0.87 1.85
CA LEU A 103 -16.01 2.03 2.47
C LEU A 103 -17.07 2.87 3.17
N ASN A 104 -16.69 3.52 4.26
CA ASN A 104 -17.59 4.43 4.98
C ASN A 104 -17.96 5.64 4.12
N ALA A 105 -18.93 6.45 4.58
CA ALA A 105 -19.44 7.59 3.84
C ALA A 105 -18.34 8.62 3.49
N THR A 106 -17.44 8.91 4.43
CA THR A 106 -16.36 9.89 4.28
C THR A 106 -15.36 9.44 3.21
N VAL A 107 -14.82 8.22 3.33
CA VAL A 107 -13.86 7.66 2.36
C VAL A 107 -14.52 7.50 0.99
N SER A 108 -15.78 7.03 0.94
CA SER A 108 -16.55 6.91 -0.29
C SER A 108 -16.73 8.26 -1.00
N ALA A 109 -17.05 9.32 -0.25
CA ALA A 109 -17.20 10.66 -0.80
C ALA A 109 -15.86 11.20 -1.35
N LEU A 110 -14.76 10.95 -0.62
CA LEU A 110 -13.42 11.34 -1.05
C LEU A 110 -13.04 10.65 -2.37
N LEU A 111 -13.20 9.34 -2.47
CA LEU A 111 -12.88 8.59 -3.70
C LEU A 111 -13.76 8.98 -4.88
N LYS A 112 -15.05 9.26 -4.65
CA LYS A 112 -15.95 9.76 -5.71
C LYS A 112 -15.52 11.14 -6.22
N LYS A 113 -15.11 12.03 -5.30
CA LYS A 113 -14.66 13.39 -5.64
C LYS A 113 -13.34 13.38 -6.40
N TYR A 114 -12.45 12.45 -6.05
CA TYR A 114 -11.12 12.31 -6.63
C TYR A 114 -10.98 10.97 -7.36
N ALA A 115 -11.96 10.65 -8.21
CA ALA A 115 -11.94 9.42 -9.00
C ALA A 115 -10.64 9.36 -9.82
N GLY A 116 -9.97 8.20 -9.76
CA GLY A 116 -8.75 7.94 -10.51
C GLY A 116 -9.03 7.80 -12.01
N PRO A 117 -8.02 8.04 -12.86
CA PRO A 117 -8.13 7.75 -14.28
C PRO A 117 -8.12 6.24 -14.54
N THR A 118 -8.43 5.84 -15.77
CA THR A 118 -8.23 4.46 -16.23
C THR A 118 -6.74 4.11 -16.17
N ILE A 119 -6.43 2.85 -15.83
CA ILE A 119 -5.05 2.33 -15.79
C ILE A 119 -4.35 2.56 -17.14
N ASN A 120 -3.16 3.14 -17.10
CA ASN A 120 -2.29 3.35 -18.25
C ASN A 120 -1.37 2.12 -18.48
N THR A 121 -1.68 1.30 -19.48
CA THR A 121 -0.89 0.09 -19.81
C THR A 121 0.42 0.40 -20.52
N SER A 122 0.58 1.59 -21.11
CA SER A 122 1.78 1.94 -21.88
C SER A 122 3.07 1.95 -21.05
N LEU A 123 2.97 2.04 -19.72
CA LEU A 123 4.10 2.00 -18.79
C LEU A 123 4.86 0.66 -18.80
N ILE A 124 4.22 -0.44 -19.22
CA ILE A 124 4.86 -1.77 -19.28
C ILE A 124 5.06 -2.29 -20.69
N GLU A 125 4.50 -1.62 -21.71
CA GLU A 125 4.57 -2.05 -23.10
C GLU A 125 5.99 -2.03 -23.67
N ASN A 126 6.88 -1.20 -23.12
CA ASN A 126 8.26 -1.02 -23.59
C ASN A 126 9.31 -1.54 -22.59
N TYR A 127 8.94 -2.46 -21.70
CA TYR A 127 9.90 -2.97 -20.71
C TYR A 127 11.06 -3.71 -21.41
N PRO A 128 12.34 -3.38 -21.09
CA PRO A 128 13.49 -3.82 -21.89
C PRO A 128 13.85 -5.31 -21.74
N SER A 129 13.29 -6.01 -20.75
CA SER A 129 13.54 -7.46 -20.56
C SER A 129 12.47 -8.30 -21.25
N GLN A 130 12.91 -9.40 -21.86
CA GLN A 130 12.04 -10.46 -22.39
C GLN A 130 11.58 -11.44 -21.28
N HIS A 131 12.03 -11.24 -20.04
CA HIS A 131 11.79 -12.14 -18.90
C HIS A 131 11.04 -11.43 -17.76
N VAL A 132 9.89 -10.83 -18.07
CA VAL A 132 9.01 -10.25 -17.06
C VAL A 132 8.33 -11.38 -16.27
N ASN A 133 8.52 -11.38 -14.95
CA ASN A 133 7.91 -12.36 -14.04
C ASN A 133 6.60 -11.86 -13.44
N GLY A 134 6.40 -10.54 -13.36
CA GLY A 134 5.17 -9.94 -12.89
C GLY A 134 5.20 -8.43 -13.02
N PHE A 135 4.01 -7.83 -13.05
CA PHE A 135 3.84 -6.38 -13.07
C PHE A 135 2.62 -5.99 -12.24
N MET A 136 2.61 -4.75 -11.79
CA MET A 136 1.51 -4.13 -11.08
C MET A 136 1.36 -2.70 -11.61
N LEU A 137 0.15 -2.34 -12.01
CA LEU A 137 -0.17 -1.01 -12.53
C LEU A 137 -1.16 -0.33 -11.59
N PHE A 138 -0.90 0.93 -11.29
CA PHE A 138 -1.79 1.78 -10.50
C PHE A 138 -2.09 3.06 -11.26
N ALA A 139 -3.32 3.53 -11.11
CA ALA A 139 -3.76 4.83 -11.58
C ALA A 139 -4.64 5.47 -10.50
N PHE A 140 -4.26 6.64 -10.02
CA PHE A 140 -5.04 7.40 -9.05
C PHE A 140 -4.97 8.90 -9.35
N ASN A 141 -5.89 9.68 -8.78
CA ASN A 141 -5.83 11.14 -8.85
C ASN A 141 -5.01 11.66 -7.66
N PRO A 142 -3.81 12.23 -7.85
CA PRO A 142 -2.96 12.68 -6.74
C PRO A 142 -3.59 13.76 -5.86
N GLN A 143 -4.57 14.51 -6.37
CA GLN A 143 -5.31 15.49 -5.58
C GLN A 143 -6.16 14.86 -4.47
N ILE A 144 -6.33 13.53 -4.46
CA ILE A 144 -6.95 12.81 -3.35
C ILE A 144 -6.23 13.07 -2.03
N PHE A 145 -4.90 13.24 -2.04
CA PHE A 145 -4.13 13.52 -0.84
C PHE A 145 -4.39 14.93 -0.32
N THR A 146 -4.57 15.93 -1.19
CA THR A 146 -5.05 17.26 -0.80
C THR A 146 -6.42 17.15 -0.11
N GLY A 147 -7.32 16.35 -0.68
CA GLY A 147 -8.63 16.09 -0.08
C GLY A 147 -8.53 15.41 1.29
N LEU A 148 -7.61 14.46 1.44
CA LEU A 148 -7.37 13.76 2.70
C LEU A 148 -6.83 14.70 3.79
N LEU A 149 -5.84 15.55 3.48
CA LEU A 149 -5.30 16.53 4.43
C LEU A 149 -6.38 17.52 4.89
N LYS A 150 -7.25 17.95 3.98
CA LYS A 150 -8.42 18.80 4.27
C LYS A 150 -9.40 18.10 5.19
N GLU A 151 -9.74 16.85 4.86
CA GLU A 151 -10.66 16.06 5.66
C GLU A 151 -10.11 15.93 7.07
N MET A 152 -8.84 15.54 7.25
CA MET A 152 -8.18 15.43 8.55
C MET A 152 -7.97 16.77 9.28
N GLY A 153 -8.08 17.91 8.60
CA GLY A 153 -7.83 19.23 9.18
C GLY A 153 -6.35 19.53 9.43
N VAL A 154 -5.44 18.83 8.75
CA VAL A 154 -3.98 18.96 8.94
C VAL A 154 -3.27 19.66 7.78
N GLU A 155 -4.01 20.10 6.74
CA GLU A 155 -3.45 20.85 5.61
C GLU A 155 -2.59 22.05 6.06
N PRO A 156 -3.00 22.91 7.03
CA PRO A 156 -2.16 24.03 7.47
C PRO A 156 -0.85 23.59 8.14
N ILE A 157 -0.85 22.45 8.82
CA ILE A 157 0.35 21.90 9.47
C ILE A 157 1.31 21.38 8.40
N ALA A 158 0.77 20.65 7.42
CA ALA A 158 1.55 20.13 6.29
C ALA A 158 2.15 21.26 5.46
N ASP A 159 1.36 22.27 5.09
CA ASP A 159 1.85 23.44 4.35
C ASP A 159 2.91 24.20 5.15
N SER A 160 2.68 24.47 6.45
CA SER A 160 3.69 25.14 7.29
C SER A 160 5.02 24.39 7.37
N TYR A 161 4.98 23.05 7.36
CA TYR A 161 6.18 22.23 7.35
C TYR A 161 6.90 22.29 5.99
N LEU A 162 6.17 22.12 4.89
CA LEU A 162 6.75 22.11 3.55
C LEU A 162 7.23 23.51 3.13
N ASP A 163 6.55 24.58 3.56
CA ASP A 163 6.96 25.97 3.29
C ASP A 163 8.37 26.24 3.83
N LYS A 164 8.72 25.66 4.99
CA LYS A 164 10.09 25.74 5.54
C LYS A 164 11.13 25.05 4.66
N MET A 165 10.70 24.06 3.88
CA MET A 165 11.52 23.35 2.90
C MET A 165 11.52 24.03 1.53
N GLY A 166 10.67 25.05 1.31
CA GLY A 166 10.61 25.86 0.10
C GLY A 166 9.62 25.37 -0.96
N PHE A 167 8.64 24.54 -0.59
CA PHE A 167 7.60 24.05 -1.50
C PHE A 167 6.28 23.81 -0.74
N THR A 168 5.19 23.60 -1.47
CA THR A 168 3.84 23.44 -0.90
C THR A 168 3.35 22.00 -1.00
N THR A 169 2.26 21.65 -0.29
CA THR A 169 1.57 20.35 -0.52
C THR A 169 1.11 20.21 -1.97
N SER A 170 0.73 21.32 -2.62
CA SER A 170 0.32 21.33 -4.02
C SER A 170 1.47 20.96 -4.96
N ASP A 171 2.69 21.44 -4.70
CA ASP A 171 3.88 21.09 -5.49
C ASP A 171 4.13 19.56 -5.38
N VAL A 172 4.02 18.99 -4.18
CA VAL A 172 4.22 17.54 -3.97
C VAL A 172 3.19 16.71 -4.74
N PHE A 173 1.90 17.03 -4.61
CA PHE A 173 0.85 16.21 -5.22
C PHE A 173 0.72 16.39 -6.73
N LYS A 174 1.10 17.55 -7.29
CA LYS A 174 1.09 17.77 -8.74
C LYS A 174 2.36 17.26 -9.45
N CYS A 175 3.41 16.97 -8.70
CA CYS A 175 4.66 16.42 -9.23
C CYS A 175 4.41 15.15 -10.07
N PHE A 176 3.46 14.30 -9.66
CA PHE A 176 3.10 13.07 -10.36
C PHE A 176 1.70 13.16 -10.99
N LYS A 177 1.45 12.39 -12.05
CA LYS A 177 0.11 12.21 -12.63
C LYS A 177 -0.74 11.17 -11.88
N GLY A 178 -0.09 10.28 -11.14
CA GLY A 178 -0.72 9.18 -10.41
C GLY A 178 -0.76 7.86 -11.17
N ASP A 179 -0.13 7.79 -12.36
CA ASP A 179 0.16 6.53 -13.05
C ASP A 179 1.49 5.97 -12.52
N ILE A 180 1.46 4.74 -12.01
CA ILE A 180 2.62 4.03 -11.47
C ILE A 180 2.65 2.60 -12.03
N ALA A 181 3.82 2.15 -12.46
CA ALA A 181 4.09 0.76 -12.78
C ALA A 181 5.20 0.21 -11.89
N VAL A 182 5.00 -1.00 -11.38
CA VAL A 182 6.03 -1.79 -10.72
C VAL A 182 6.21 -3.06 -11.52
N THR A 183 7.44 -3.33 -11.98
CA THR A 183 7.76 -4.51 -12.77
C THR A 183 8.83 -5.33 -12.06
N VAL A 184 8.63 -6.65 -12.02
CA VAL A 184 9.61 -7.62 -11.54
C VAL A 184 10.03 -8.51 -12.70
N SER A 185 11.33 -8.64 -12.91
CA SER A 185 11.91 -9.38 -14.02
C SER A 185 13.17 -10.14 -13.63
N ASP A 186 13.59 -11.05 -14.50
CA ASP A 186 14.83 -11.81 -14.41
C ASP A 186 14.99 -12.53 -13.05
N ALA A 187 13.87 -12.97 -12.47
CA ALA A 187 13.83 -13.60 -11.17
C ALA A 187 14.49 -15.00 -11.21
N ASN A 188 15.54 -15.17 -10.43
CA ASN A 188 16.30 -16.40 -10.30
C ASN A 188 16.58 -16.72 -8.82
N PHE A 189 15.62 -17.37 -8.17
CA PHE A 189 15.71 -17.79 -6.77
C PHE A 189 16.57 -19.03 -6.54
N ALA A 190 17.09 -19.66 -7.60
CA ALA A 190 17.83 -20.92 -7.53
C ALA A 190 19.35 -20.73 -7.40
N LYS A 191 19.88 -19.51 -7.54
CA LYS A 191 21.33 -19.27 -7.49
C LYS A 191 21.69 -18.16 -6.52
N ASP A 192 22.43 -18.50 -5.47
CA ASP A 192 23.31 -17.56 -4.78
C ASP A 192 24.50 -17.23 -5.71
N SER A 193 24.22 -16.47 -6.76
CA SER A 193 25.26 -16.03 -7.70
C SER A 193 26.05 -14.89 -7.06
N LEU A 194 27.30 -15.16 -6.72
CA LEU A 194 28.27 -14.13 -6.34
C LEU A 194 28.94 -13.61 -7.61
N VAL A 195 28.76 -12.32 -7.91
CA VAL A 195 29.54 -11.61 -8.95
C VAL A 195 30.51 -10.69 -8.23
N ASN A 196 31.82 -10.88 -8.43
CA ASN A 196 32.88 -10.14 -7.73
C ASN A 196 32.74 -10.16 -6.19
N GLY A 197 32.35 -11.31 -5.62
CA GLY A 197 32.16 -11.48 -4.17
C GLY A 197 30.89 -10.85 -3.61
N LYS A 198 30.02 -10.27 -4.44
CA LYS A 198 28.72 -9.70 -4.03
C LYS A 198 27.57 -10.58 -4.50
N LYS A 199 26.64 -10.88 -3.60
CA LYS A 199 25.40 -11.61 -3.91
C LYS A 199 24.55 -10.75 -4.85
N GLN A 200 24.27 -11.29 -6.03
CA GLN A 200 23.35 -10.66 -6.97
C GLN A 200 21.93 -10.69 -6.41
N PRO A 201 21.13 -9.64 -6.63
CA PRO A 201 19.73 -9.67 -6.26
C PRO A 201 19.01 -10.77 -7.04
N ALA A 202 18.10 -11.48 -6.37
CA ALA A 202 17.39 -12.62 -6.95
C ALA A 202 16.34 -12.23 -8.00
N ALA A 203 16.05 -10.95 -8.16
CA ALA A 203 15.17 -10.39 -9.19
C ALA A 203 15.52 -8.92 -9.42
N GLN A 204 15.13 -8.39 -10.57
CA GLN A 204 15.20 -6.96 -10.87
C GLN A 204 13.83 -6.33 -10.61
N PHE A 205 13.84 -5.14 -10.01
CA PHE A 205 12.65 -4.36 -9.72
C PHE A 205 12.76 -3.02 -10.44
N LEU A 206 11.72 -2.66 -11.19
CA LEU A 206 11.56 -1.34 -11.78
C LEU A 206 10.33 -0.67 -11.16
N PHE A 207 10.50 0.56 -10.70
CA PHE A 207 9.41 1.46 -10.37
C PHE A 207 9.40 2.56 -11.43
N ASP A 208 8.27 2.80 -12.08
CA ASP A 208 8.08 3.89 -13.03
C ASP A 208 6.86 4.70 -12.62
N ALA A 209 7.02 6.00 -12.39
CA ALA A 209 5.92 6.92 -12.16
C ALA A 209 5.94 8.08 -13.16
N THR A 210 4.76 8.44 -13.65
CA THR A 210 4.64 9.54 -14.63
C THR A 210 4.65 10.91 -13.95
N ILE A 211 5.49 11.81 -14.44
CA ILE A 211 5.59 13.20 -13.99
C ILE A 211 4.43 14.04 -14.52
N GLY A 212 3.80 14.78 -13.62
CA GLY A 212 2.66 15.66 -13.87
C GLY A 212 3.07 17.11 -14.12
N ASP A 213 3.86 17.68 -13.22
CA ASP A 213 4.27 19.09 -13.25
C ASP A 213 5.77 19.24 -13.06
N LYS A 214 6.48 19.55 -14.16
CA LYS A 214 7.93 19.75 -14.16
C LYS A 214 8.39 20.87 -13.23
N PRO A 215 7.75 22.06 -13.17
CA PRO A 215 8.16 23.10 -12.22
C PRO A 215 8.13 22.64 -10.76
N SER A 216 7.08 21.91 -10.37
CA SER A 216 6.96 21.33 -9.03
C SER A 216 8.04 20.28 -8.77
N LEU A 217 8.30 19.40 -9.75
CA LEU A 217 9.40 18.44 -9.70
C LEU A 217 10.74 19.16 -9.51
N ASP A 218 11.05 20.17 -10.31
CA ASP A 218 12.32 20.91 -10.25
C ASP A 218 12.55 21.57 -8.88
N LYS A 219 11.50 22.13 -8.25
CA LYS A 219 11.60 22.67 -6.88
C LYS A 219 12.00 21.59 -5.87
N ILE A 220 11.31 20.45 -5.89
CA ILE A 220 11.54 19.34 -4.96
C ILE A 220 12.94 18.76 -5.22
N MET A 221 13.26 18.45 -6.47
CA MET A 221 14.52 17.84 -6.85
C MET A 221 15.72 18.73 -6.55
N SER A 222 15.57 20.06 -6.59
CA SER A 222 16.64 20.97 -6.14
C SER A 222 17.05 20.71 -4.69
N LYS A 223 16.09 20.42 -3.79
CA LYS A 223 16.36 20.04 -2.39
C LYS A 223 16.95 18.63 -2.26
N VAL A 224 16.52 17.71 -3.10
CA VAL A 224 17.10 16.35 -3.14
C VAL A 224 18.55 16.37 -3.64
N VAL A 225 18.88 17.29 -4.56
CA VAL A 225 20.27 17.53 -5.01
C VAL A 225 21.11 18.14 -3.88
N GLU A 226 20.58 19.14 -3.14
CA GLU A 226 21.26 19.72 -1.98
C GLU A 226 21.64 18.67 -0.91
N SER A 227 20.84 17.61 -0.76
CA SER A 227 21.10 16.51 0.17
C SER A 227 22.02 15.41 -0.36
N GLY A 228 22.42 15.46 -1.64
CA GLY A 228 23.35 14.50 -2.26
C GLY A 228 22.75 13.14 -2.65
N PHE A 229 21.43 12.95 -2.45
CA PHE A 229 20.76 11.71 -2.88
C PHE A 229 20.67 11.59 -4.40
N VAL A 230 20.58 12.71 -5.10
CA VAL A 230 20.60 12.77 -6.57
C VAL A 230 21.57 13.85 -7.04
N VAL A 231 21.99 13.74 -8.29
CA VAL A 231 22.79 14.73 -9.00
C VAL A 231 22.03 15.17 -10.25
N LYS A 232 22.10 16.46 -10.58
CA LYS A 232 21.52 16.99 -11.82
C LYS A 232 22.54 16.90 -12.94
N GLU A 233 22.22 16.16 -13.99
CA GLU A 233 23.03 16.02 -15.20
C GLU A 233 22.22 16.53 -16.41
N GLY A 234 22.43 17.79 -16.78
CA GLY A 234 21.63 18.44 -17.82
C GLY A 234 20.16 18.57 -17.42
N ASN A 235 19.26 17.95 -18.19
CA ASN A 235 17.82 17.94 -17.95
C ASN A 235 17.33 16.72 -17.16
N VAL A 236 18.24 15.90 -16.63
CA VAL A 236 17.91 14.64 -15.94
C VAL A 236 18.50 14.67 -14.53
N TYR A 237 17.79 14.10 -13.57
CA TYR A 237 18.34 13.81 -12.25
C TYR A 237 18.73 12.34 -12.19
N LYS A 238 19.91 12.03 -11.64
CA LYS A 238 20.38 10.65 -11.47
C LYS A 238 20.73 10.37 -10.02
N GLY A 239 20.66 9.11 -9.62
CA GLY A 239 21.09 8.68 -8.29
C GLY A 239 22.51 9.15 -7.97
N GLY A 240 22.69 9.73 -6.78
CA GLY A 240 23.98 10.11 -6.23
C GLY A 240 24.83 8.88 -5.88
N GLU A 241 26.04 9.13 -5.38
CA GLU A 241 27.00 8.06 -5.06
C GLU A 241 26.47 7.07 -4.00
N PHE A 242 25.74 7.59 -3.00
CA PHE A 242 25.11 6.76 -1.97
C PHE A 242 24.09 5.79 -2.58
N ILE A 243 23.19 6.28 -3.45
CA ILE A 243 22.18 5.46 -4.13
C ILE A 243 22.82 4.37 -4.99
N LYS A 244 23.88 4.71 -5.74
CA LYS A 244 24.65 3.75 -6.54
C LYS A 244 25.33 2.69 -5.68
N THR A 245 25.82 3.05 -4.49
CA THR A 245 26.46 2.11 -3.55
C THR A 245 25.47 1.09 -2.99
N LEU A 246 24.20 1.48 -2.84
CA LEU A 246 23.11 0.57 -2.48
C LEU A 246 22.67 -0.35 -3.64
N GLY A 247 23.31 -0.25 -4.81
CA GLY A 247 22.98 -1.05 -5.99
C GLY A 247 21.68 -0.61 -6.68
N MET A 248 21.20 0.61 -6.39
CA MET A 248 20.01 1.17 -6.99
C MET A 248 20.39 2.08 -8.16
N PHE A 249 19.55 2.06 -9.19
CA PHE A 249 19.57 3.03 -10.27
C PHE A 249 18.38 3.97 -10.09
N VAL A 250 18.62 5.26 -10.23
CA VAL A 250 17.57 6.28 -10.22
C VAL A 250 17.85 7.22 -11.40
N GLN A 251 16.83 7.48 -12.20
CA GLN A 251 16.82 8.44 -13.28
C GLN A 251 15.45 9.12 -13.34
N ILE A 252 15.43 10.44 -13.25
CA ILE A 252 14.20 11.22 -13.25
C ILE A 252 14.31 12.30 -14.33
N ASP A 253 13.38 12.27 -15.27
CA ASP A 253 13.26 13.24 -16.35
C ASP A 253 11.90 13.96 -16.32
N ASP A 254 11.55 14.67 -17.39
CA ASP A 254 10.33 15.47 -17.48
C ASP A 254 9.05 14.64 -17.59
N LYS A 255 9.18 13.34 -17.81
CA LYS A 255 8.09 12.40 -18.08
C LYS A 255 8.03 11.27 -17.07
N HIS A 256 9.18 10.75 -16.63
CA HIS A 256 9.26 9.55 -15.82
C HIS A 256 10.20 9.72 -14.63
N PHE A 257 9.78 9.15 -13.50
CA PHE A 257 10.61 8.83 -12.35
C PHE A 257 10.89 7.33 -12.41
N VAL A 258 12.15 6.96 -12.61
CA VAL A 258 12.63 5.57 -12.70
C VAL A 258 13.73 5.30 -11.68
#